data_AF-A0A183M4H7-F1
#
_entry.id   AF-A0A183M4H7-F1
#
_cell.length_a   1.000
_cell.length_b   1.000
_cell.length_c   1.000
_cell.angle_alpha   90.00
_cell.angle_beta   90.00
_cell.angle_gamma   90.00
#
_symmetry.space_group_name_H-M   'P 1'
#
loop_
_entity.id
_entity.type
_entity.pdbx_description
1 polymer ?
#
loop_
_entity_poly.entity_id
_entity_poly.type
_entity_poly.pdbx_seq_one_letter_code
_entity_poly.pdbx_strand_id
1 'polypeptide(L)'
;MNSIISLIFCPINYINEIHIDQIYRWLIEHIYMNIHLRNNYKSIIDHNQLMMIIKKINKTLQITDIFCYNYTLYLMKLNELFINNTITYNQINVLKYVGICFTNSLITYQYIPEIHLCLGHNLPNQSLVDEFLPISNDLLKLAIHFTQILLTIPYQPNIITIARSSRDGYTPRWLQYDIELMILNIIKKVFHLTEKNIIYTNHLAGDKYYGWYHRFKWTNENQ
;
A
#
# COMPACT_ATOMS: atom_id res chain seq x y z
N MET A 1 -0.71 12.55 -12.13
CA MET A 1 -0.96 11.10 -12.02
C MET A 1 -2.01 10.77 -10.97
N ASN A 2 -1.86 11.23 -9.72
CA ASN A 2 -2.88 11.02 -8.67
C ASN A 2 -4.29 11.46 -9.10
N SER A 3 -4.42 12.63 -9.74
CA SER A 3 -5.71 13.09 -10.29
C SER A 3 -6.32 12.17 -11.36
N ILE A 4 -5.49 11.44 -12.11
CA ILE A 4 -5.99 10.45 -13.08
C ILE A 4 -6.42 9.18 -12.34
N ILE A 5 -5.63 8.74 -11.35
CA ILE A 5 -5.91 7.56 -10.52
C ILE A 5 -7.21 7.73 -9.75
N SER A 6 -7.44 8.88 -9.11
CA SER A 6 -8.67 9.14 -8.34
C SER A 6 -9.93 9.18 -9.22
N LEU A 7 -9.77 9.45 -10.52
CA LEU A 7 -10.86 9.41 -11.51
C LEU A 7 -11.02 8.03 -12.18
N ILE A 8 -10.07 7.11 -11.97
CA ILE A 8 -10.20 5.71 -12.39
C ILE A 8 -10.91 4.92 -11.29
N PHE A 9 -10.47 5.04 -10.04
CA PHE A 9 -10.96 4.22 -8.93
C PHE A 9 -11.90 4.98 -8.01
N CYS A 10 -13.14 4.51 -7.91
CA CYS A 10 -14.16 5.04 -7.02
C CYS A 10 -14.47 4.00 -5.96
N PRO A 11 -13.70 3.96 -4.86
CA PRO A 11 -13.87 2.94 -3.85
C PRO A 11 -15.22 3.09 -3.15
N ILE A 12 -15.98 2.00 -3.09
CA ILE A 12 -17.15 1.91 -2.22
C ILE A 12 -16.69 1.38 -0.84
N ASN A 13 -17.33 1.84 0.24
CA ASN A 13 -16.96 1.59 1.65
C ASN A 13 -16.72 0.11 2.02
N TYR A 14 -17.27 -0.86 1.29
CA TYR A 14 -17.15 -2.28 1.59
C TYR A 14 -15.98 -2.98 0.88
N ILE A 15 -15.30 -2.31 -0.06
CA ILE A 15 -14.21 -2.91 -0.83
C ILE A 15 -12.90 -2.67 -0.09
N ASN A 16 -12.18 -3.77 0.15
CA ASN A 16 -10.86 -3.70 0.73
C ASN A 16 -9.89 -2.98 -0.23
N GLU A 17 -9.17 -1.99 0.29
CA GLU A 17 -8.09 -1.26 -0.37
C GLU A 17 -7.14 -2.19 -1.14
N ILE A 18 -6.83 -3.35 -0.55
CA ILE A 18 -5.90 -4.31 -1.14
C ILE A 18 -6.39 -4.86 -2.49
N HIS A 19 -7.70 -5.01 -2.69
CA HIS A 19 -8.25 -5.47 -3.97
C HIS A 19 -8.09 -4.41 -5.05
N ILE A 20 -8.32 -3.15 -4.69
CA ILE A 20 -8.16 -2.01 -5.60
C ILE A 20 -6.70 -1.89 -6.04
N ASP A 21 -5.77 -2.03 -5.08
CA ASP A 21 -4.34 -2.00 -5.40
C ASP A 21 -3.86 -3.20 -6.24
N GLN A 22 -4.43 -4.39 -6.05
CA GLN A 22 -4.16 -5.54 -6.92
C GLN A 22 -4.59 -5.27 -8.37
N ILE A 23 -5.77 -4.66 -8.55
CA ILE A 23 -6.27 -4.29 -9.88
C ILE A 23 -5.36 -3.23 -10.50
N TYR A 24 -4.96 -2.21 -9.74
CA TYR A 24 -4.01 -1.21 -10.21
C TYR A 24 -2.67 -1.82 -10.64
N ARG A 25 -2.09 -2.70 -9.82
CA ARG A 25 -0.85 -3.41 -10.17
C ARG A 25 -1.00 -4.15 -11.50
N TRP A 26 -2.09 -4.87 -11.68
CA TRP A 26 -2.36 -5.57 -12.94
C TRP A 26 -2.52 -4.59 -14.12
N LEU A 27 -3.25 -3.49 -13.93
CA LEU A 27 -3.49 -2.48 -14.96
C LEU A 27 -2.18 -1.87 -15.48
N ILE A 28 -1.27 -1.45 -14.59
CA ILE A 28 -0.01 -0.81 -14.99
C ILE A 28 0.94 -1.80 -15.69
N GLU A 29 0.96 -3.07 -15.27
CA GLU A 29 1.69 -4.13 -15.98
C GLU A 29 1.13 -4.34 -17.38
N HIS A 30 -0.19 -4.42 -17.51
CA HIS A 30 -0.85 -4.62 -18.78
C HIS A 30 -0.62 -3.45 -19.74
N ILE A 31 -0.73 -2.20 -19.25
CA ILE A 31 -0.43 -1.00 -20.03
C ILE A 31 1.01 -1.04 -20.52
N TYR A 32 1.98 -1.34 -19.65
CA TYR A 32 3.40 -1.44 -20.03
C TYR A 32 3.61 -2.46 -21.16
N MET A 33 3.06 -3.66 -21.02
CA MET A 33 3.19 -4.73 -22.02
C MET A 33 2.56 -4.33 -23.36
N ASN A 34 1.45 -3.61 -23.36
CA ASN A 34 0.80 -3.16 -24.59
C ASN A 34 1.63 -2.09 -25.32
N ILE A 35 2.20 -1.14 -24.58
CA ILE A 35 3.05 -0.08 -25.13
C ILE A 35 4.31 -0.68 -25.78
N HIS A 36 4.98 -1.60 -25.08
CA HIS A 36 6.34 -2.02 -25.44
C HIS A 36 6.45 -3.34 -26.21
N LEU A 37 5.47 -4.26 -26.11
CA LEU A 37 5.56 -5.58 -26.76
C LEU A 37 4.56 -5.77 -27.89
N ARG A 38 3.40 -5.12 -27.83
CA ARG A 38 2.34 -5.28 -28.84
C ARG A 38 2.32 -4.17 -29.88
N ASN A 39 3.19 -3.16 -29.77
CA ASN A 39 3.22 -1.96 -30.62
C ASN A 39 1.83 -1.32 -30.82
N ASN A 40 0.95 -1.46 -29.84
CA ASN A 40 -0.45 -1.07 -29.99
C ASN A 40 -0.77 0.07 -29.02
N TYR A 41 -0.32 1.28 -29.39
CA TYR A 41 -0.44 2.51 -28.61
C TYR A 41 -1.89 2.91 -28.27
N LYS A 42 -2.88 2.29 -28.92
CA LYS A 42 -4.31 2.59 -28.76
C LYS A 42 -5.12 1.48 -28.07
N SER A 43 -4.53 0.35 -27.64
CA SER A 43 -5.35 -0.72 -27.08
C SER A 43 -5.86 -0.37 -25.68
N ILE A 44 -7.13 0.05 -25.64
CA ILE A 44 -7.94 0.11 -24.42
C ILE A 44 -8.06 -1.31 -23.87
N ILE A 45 -8.00 -1.46 -22.55
CA ILE A 45 -8.18 -2.74 -21.88
C ILE A 45 -9.57 -3.26 -22.23
N ASP A 46 -9.63 -4.47 -22.79
CA ASP A 46 -10.90 -5.12 -23.11
C ASP A 46 -11.72 -5.30 -21.82
N HIS A 47 -12.97 -4.86 -21.86
CA HIS A 47 -13.90 -4.93 -20.74
C HIS A 47 -14.09 -6.38 -20.27
N ASN A 48 -14.12 -7.35 -21.19
CA ASN A 48 -14.25 -8.76 -20.82
C ASN A 48 -13.00 -9.26 -20.08
N GLN A 49 -11.82 -8.91 -20.58
CA GLN A 49 -10.56 -9.21 -19.91
C GLN A 49 -10.53 -8.60 -18.49
N LEU A 50 -10.88 -7.31 -18.37
CA LEU A 50 -10.94 -6.61 -17.09
C LEU A 50 -11.90 -7.31 -16.10
N MET A 51 -13.11 -7.67 -16.55
CA MET A 51 -14.08 -8.42 -15.75
C MET A 51 -13.54 -9.78 -15.29
N MET A 52 -12.83 -10.51 -16.16
CA MET A 52 -12.23 -11.81 -15.80
C MET A 52 -11.22 -11.65 -14.66
N ILE A 53 -10.39 -10.61 -14.70
CA ILE A 53 -9.37 -10.36 -13.68
C ILE A 53 -9.96 -9.90 -12.36
N ILE A 54 -10.97 -9.03 -12.39
CA ILE A 54 -11.70 -8.62 -11.19
C ILE A 54 -12.31 -9.85 -10.51
N LYS A 55 -12.96 -10.72 -11.28
CA LYS A 55 -13.53 -11.98 -10.76
C LYS A 55 -12.47 -12.94 -10.24
N LYS A 56 -11.24 -12.93 -10.79
CA LYS A 56 -10.11 -13.72 -10.29
C LYS A 56 -9.64 -13.22 -8.93
N ILE A 57 -9.64 -11.90 -8.72
CA ILE A 57 -9.28 -11.28 -7.43
C ILE A 57 -10.36 -11.55 -6.40
N ASN A 58 -11.62 -11.30 -6.75
CA ASN A 58 -12.76 -11.63 -5.92
C ASN A 58 -14.00 -11.88 -6.79
N LYS A 59 -14.56 -13.08 -6.67
CA LYS A 59 -15.69 -13.56 -7.48
C LYS A 59 -16.95 -12.68 -7.35
N THR A 60 -17.10 -11.94 -6.25
CA THR A 60 -18.28 -11.11 -6.00
C THR A 60 -18.12 -9.67 -6.49
N LEU A 61 -16.90 -9.22 -6.80
CA LEU A 61 -16.67 -7.84 -7.23
C LEU A 61 -17.12 -7.64 -8.68
N GLN A 62 -17.76 -6.50 -8.91
CA GLN A 62 -18.14 -5.99 -10.23
C GLN A 62 -17.28 -4.77 -10.58
N ILE A 63 -17.22 -4.41 -11.86
CA ILE A 63 -16.48 -3.22 -12.32
C ILE A 63 -16.97 -1.95 -11.62
N THR A 64 -18.29 -1.81 -11.45
CA THR A 64 -18.93 -0.65 -10.82
C THR A 64 -18.56 -0.49 -9.35
N ASP A 65 -18.07 -1.55 -8.72
CA ASP A 65 -17.65 -1.51 -7.33
C ASP A 65 -16.28 -0.81 -7.22
N ILE A 66 -15.42 -1.00 -8.21
CA ILE A 66 -14.02 -0.53 -8.18
C ILE A 66 -13.83 0.77 -8.95
N PHE A 67 -14.47 0.89 -10.11
CA PHE A 67 -14.17 1.93 -11.08
C PHE A 67 -15.21 3.05 -11.07
N CYS A 68 -14.72 4.28 -11.24
CA CYS A 68 -15.57 5.46 -11.40
C CYS A 68 -16.36 5.43 -12.72
N TYR A 69 -17.41 6.25 -12.76
CA TYR A 69 -18.06 6.60 -14.01
C TYR A 69 -17.03 7.19 -14.99
N ASN A 70 -17.00 6.70 -16.23
CA ASN A 70 -16.02 7.05 -17.28
C ASN A 70 -14.55 6.66 -17.01
N TYR A 71 -14.28 5.65 -16.17
CA TYR A 71 -12.90 5.18 -15.93
C TYR A 71 -12.11 4.85 -17.20
N THR A 72 -12.77 4.39 -18.27
CA THR A 72 -12.15 4.04 -19.55
C THR A 72 -11.43 5.23 -20.19
N LEU A 73 -12.02 6.43 -20.13
CA LEU A 73 -11.41 7.67 -20.60
C LEU A 73 -10.13 7.99 -19.80
N TYR A 74 -10.16 7.78 -18.48
CA TYR A 74 -9.01 8.07 -17.63
C TYR A 74 -7.91 7.01 -17.75
N LEU A 75 -8.27 5.76 -18.04
CA LEU A 75 -7.30 4.73 -18.45
C LEU A 75 -6.59 5.11 -19.76
N MET A 76 -7.31 5.69 -20.74
CA MET A 76 -6.68 6.20 -21.97
C MET A 76 -5.69 7.33 -21.65
N LYS A 77 -6.08 8.29 -20.81
CA LYS A 77 -5.18 9.37 -20.37
C LYS A 77 -3.95 8.85 -19.62
N LEU A 78 -4.11 7.81 -18.80
CA LEU A 78 -2.99 7.17 -18.10
C LEU A 78 -2.04 6.50 -19.09
N ASN A 79 -2.57 5.80 -20.10
CA ASN A 79 -1.79 5.18 -21.16
C ASN A 79 -1.02 6.24 -21.98
N GLU A 80 -1.68 7.32 -22.40
CA GLU A 80 -1.04 8.45 -23.09
C GLU A 80 0.09 9.06 -22.25
N LEU A 81 -0.12 9.21 -20.94
CA LEU A 81 0.91 9.70 -20.03
C LEU A 81 2.14 8.79 -20.02
N PHE A 82 1.97 7.46 -20.03
CA PHE A 82 3.07 6.51 -20.05
C PHE A 82 3.81 6.48 -21.40
N ILE A 83 3.08 6.61 -22.51
CA ILE A 83 3.66 6.72 -23.86
C ILE A 83 4.49 7.99 -23.99
N ASN A 84 3.90 9.15 -23.65
CA ASN A 84 4.54 10.45 -23.83
C ASN A 84 5.79 10.63 -22.97
N ASN A 85 5.85 9.97 -21.81
CA ASN A 85 6.99 10.04 -20.90
C ASN A 85 7.99 8.88 -21.09
N THR A 86 7.80 8.02 -22.10
CA THR A 86 8.67 6.87 -22.37
C THR A 86 8.96 6.04 -21.12
N ILE A 87 7.89 5.62 -20.41
CA ILE A 87 8.04 4.96 -19.12
C ILE A 87 8.85 3.66 -19.24
N THR A 88 9.84 3.50 -18.37
CA THR A 88 10.73 2.34 -18.31
C THR A 88 10.12 1.22 -17.46
N TYR A 89 10.60 -0.01 -17.65
CA TYR A 89 10.23 -1.14 -16.80
C TYR A 89 10.51 -0.88 -15.32
N ASN A 90 11.65 -0.25 -15.00
CA ASN A 90 12.02 0.08 -13.62
C ASN A 90 11.02 1.05 -12.99
N GLN A 91 10.58 2.08 -13.72
CA GLN A 91 9.55 3.00 -13.25
C GLN A 91 8.22 2.30 -13.01
N ILE A 92 7.80 1.40 -13.90
CA ILE A 92 6.61 0.57 -13.69
C ILE A 92 6.75 -0.31 -12.44
N ASN A 93 7.91 -0.94 -12.24
CA ASN A 93 8.17 -1.73 -11.04
C ASN A 93 8.08 -0.87 -9.78
N VAL A 94 8.66 0.33 -9.77
CA VAL A 94 8.50 1.26 -8.64
C VAL A 94 7.03 1.57 -8.40
N LEU A 95 6.25 1.88 -9.44
CA LEU A 95 4.81 2.15 -9.30
C LEU A 95 4.03 0.96 -8.73
N LYS A 96 4.38 -0.27 -9.11
CA LYS A 96 3.80 -1.49 -8.51
C LYS A 96 4.11 -1.60 -7.02
N TYR A 97 5.36 -1.31 -6.62
CA TYR A 97 5.75 -1.37 -5.21
C TYR A 97 5.13 -0.25 -4.38
N VAL A 98 5.09 0.96 -4.92
CA VAL A 98 4.40 2.12 -4.31
C VAL A 98 2.93 1.79 -4.12
N GLY A 99 2.28 1.28 -5.17
CA GLY A 99 0.86 0.95 -5.16
C GLY A 99 -0.05 2.18 -5.03
N ILE A 100 -1.32 1.91 -4.82
CA ILE A 100 -2.35 2.91 -4.54
C ILE A 100 -3.02 2.61 -3.21
N CYS A 101 -3.38 3.66 -2.48
CA CYS A 101 -4.14 3.56 -1.24
C CYS A 101 -5.14 4.71 -1.14
N PHE A 102 -6.05 4.59 -0.19
CA PHE A 102 -6.89 5.68 0.25
C PHE A 102 -6.04 6.78 0.86
N THR A 103 -6.36 8.02 0.51
CA THR A 103 -5.87 9.24 1.16
C THR A 103 -5.97 9.14 2.68
N ASN A 104 -7.12 8.71 3.21
CA ASN A 104 -7.38 8.56 4.64
C ASN A 104 -8.02 7.22 4.97
N SER A 105 -8.01 6.82 6.25
CA SER A 105 -8.72 5.60 6.68
C SER A 105 -10.24 5.83 6.63
N LEU A 106 -10.95 4.97 5.88
CA LEU A 106 -12.41 4.97 5.71
C LEU A 106 -13.19 4.99 7.03
N ILE A 107 -12.59 4.52 8.13
CA ILE A 107 -13.27 4.33 9.42
C ILE A 107 -13.19 5.59 10.29
N THR A 108 -12.14 6.38 10.09
CA THR A 108 -11.78 7.46 11.03
C THR A 108 -12.11 8.85 10.51
N TYR A 109 -12.27 9.01 9.19
CA TYR A 109 -12.52 10.31 8.57
C TYR A 109 -13.93 10.42 8.01
N GLN A 110 -14.54 11.60 8.21
CA GLN A 110 -15.90 11.91 7.77
C GLN A 110 -16.00 12.25 6.27
N TYR A 111 -14.87 12.37 5.57
CA TYR A 111 -14.81 12.68 4.15
C TYR A 111 -14.63 11.41 3.32
N ILE A 112 -15.22 11.40 2.12
CA ILE A 112 -15.04 10.33 1.15
C ILE A 112 -13.56 10.34 0.73
N PRO A 113 -12.77 9.30 1.06
CA PRO A 113 -11.36 9.30 0.72
C PRO A 113 -11.17 9.00 -0.78
N GLU A 114 -10.28 9.75 -1.42
CA GLU A 114 -9.84 9.46 -2.77
C GLU A 114 -8.76 8.36 -2.78
N ILE A 115 -8.63 7.68 -3.91
CA ILE A 115 -7.53 6.74 -4.18
C ILE A 115 -6.41 7.50 -4.89
N HIS A 116 -5.19 7.34 -4.39
CA HIS A 116 -3.99 7.94 -4.98
C HIS A 116 -2.81 6.98 -4.94
N LEU A 117 -1.67 7.35 -5.54
CA LEU A 117 -0.43 6.65 -5.26
C LEU A 117 -0.16 6.68 -3.77
N CYS A 118 0.09 5.52 -3.19
CA CYS A 118 0.44 5.44 -1.80
C CYS A 118 1.89 5.90 -1.67
N LEU A 119 2.16 7.20 -1.56
CA LEU A 119 3.51 7.73 -1.40
C LEU A 119 3.86 8.04 0.06
N GLY A 120 2.85 8.23 0.91
CA GLY A 120 3.04 8.85 2.21
C GLY A 120 2.70 10.35 2.16
N HIS A 121 2.16 10.90 3.24
CA HIS A 121 1.95 12.36 3.36
C HIS A 121 3.26 13.12 3.59
N ASN A 122 4.21 12.52 4.27
CA ASN A 122 5.53 13.08 4.52
C ASN A 122 6.47 12.56 3.45
N LEU A 123 6.83 13.46 2.53
CA LEU A 123 7.75 13.20 1.44
C LEU A 123 9.05 13.96 1.68
N PRO A 124 10.20 13.42 1.21
CA PRO A 124 11.47 14.11 1.30
C PRO A 124 11.35 15.53 0.71
N ASN A 125 11.87 16.52 1.44
CA ASN A 125 11.83 17.95 1.10
C ASN A 125 10.42 18.59 1.05
N GLN A 126 9.38 17.88 1.49
CA GLN A 126 8.01 18.40 1.57
C GLN A 126 7.42 18.29 2.98
N SER A 127 8.10 17.60 3.90
CA SER A 127 7.78 17.54 5.33
C SER A 127 8.69 18.43 6.16
N LEU A 128 8.18 18.87 7.32
CA LEU A 128 8.97 19.56 8.37
C LEU A 128 9.98 18.63 9.06
N VAL A 129 9.86 17.32 8.86
CA VAL A 129 10.70 16.30 9.48
C VAL A 129 11.73 15.82 8.47
N ASP A 130 13.00 15.83 8.87
CA ASP A 130 14.11 15.27 8.09
C ASP A 130 13.91 13.76 7.88
N GLU A 131 14.24 13.29 6.68
CA GLU A 131 14.14 11.89 6.35
C GLU A 131 15.15 11.08 7.18
N PHE A 132 14.65 10.12 7.95
CA PHE A 132 15.48 9.17 8.67
C PHE A 132 15.39 7.79 8.02
N LEU A 133 16.45 7.39 7.31
CA LEU A 133 16.60 6.07 6.73
C LEU A 133 17.54 5.23 7.62
N PRO A 134 17.01 4.43 8.56
CA PRO A 134 17.83 3.66 9.47
C PRO A 134 18.64 2.59 8.74
N ILE A 135 19.91 2.45 9.11
CA ILE A 135 20.69 1.24 8.83
C ILE A 135 20.51 0.22 9.97
N SER A 136 20.97 -1.02 9.77
CA SER A 136 20.79 -2.10 10.77
C SER A 136 21.32 -1.74 12.16
N ASN A 137 22.43 -1.00 12.24
CA ASN A 137 22.98 -0.53 13.52
C ASN A 137 22.06 0.49 14.21
N ASP A 138 21.34 1.31 13.45
CA ASP A 138 20.41 2.28 14.01
C ASP A 138 19.17 1.59 14.56
N LEU A 139 18.66 0.56 13.88
CA LEU A 139 17.55 -0.26 14.39
C LEU A 139 17.89 -0.89 15.74
N LEU A 140 19.11 -1.40 15.91
CA LEU A 140 19.56 -1.96 17.19
C LEU A 140 19.63 -0.89 18.29
N LYS A 141 20.17 0.29 17.99
CA LYS A 141 20.21 1.40 18.96
C LYS A 141 18.80 1.85 19.34
N LEU A 142 17.91 1.98 18.37
CA LEU A 142 16.50 2.30 18.60
C LEU A 142 15.81 1.23 19.45
N ALA A 143 16.08 -0.06 19.23
CA ALA A 143 15.57 -1.15 20.06
C ALA A 143 16.04 -1.06 21.51
N ILE A 144 17.32 -0.75 21.73
CA ILE A 144 17.89 -0.57 23.07
C ILE A 144 17.22 0.62 23.77
N HIS A 145 17.16 1.78 23.12
CA HIS A 145 16.52 2.97 23.67
C HIS A 145 15.04 2.75 23.95
N PHE A 146 14.32 2.12 23.02
CA PHE A 146 12.91 1.79 23.22
C PHE A 146 12.70 0.85 24.41
N THR A 147 13.54 -0.17 24.56
CA THR A 147 13.51 -1.07 25.73
C THR A 147 13.75 -0.31 27.02
N GLN A 148 14.74 0.59 27.05
CA GLN A 148 15.02 1.43 28.22
C GLN A 148 13.83 2.31 28.58
N ILE A 149 13.22 2.98 27.59
CA ILE A 149 12.01 3.80 27.79
C ILE A 149 10.90 2.94 28.43
N LEU A 150 10.63 1.76 27.89
CA LEU A 150 9.58 0.88 28.43
C LEU A 150 9.87 0.43 29.87
N LEU A 151 11.14 0.16 30.21
CA LEU A 151 11.56 -0.21 31.56
C LEU A 151 11.44 0.94 32.57
N THR A 152 11.41 2.20 32.10
CA THR A 152 11.20 3.37 32.96
C THR A 152 9.73 3.67 33.25
N ILE A 153 8.79 3.02 32.57
CA ILE A 153 7.36 3.24 32.80
C ILE A 153 7.01 2.70 34.20
N PRO A 154 6.45 3.53 35.10
CA PRO A 154 6.29 3.17 36.51
C PRO A 154 5.26 2.06 36.75
N TYR A 155 4.36 1.84 35.80
CA TYR A 155 3.30 0.83 35.87
C TYR A 155 3.11 0.15 34.52
N GLN A 156 2.75 -1.13 34.53
CA GLN A 156 2.41 -1.83 33.29
C GLN A 156 1.15 -1.21 32.66
N PRO A 157 1.20 -0.76 31.40
CA PRO A 157 0.03 -0.20 30.72
C PRO A 157 -1.01 -1.29 30.47
N ASN A 158 -2.30 -0.94 30.62
CA ASN A 158 -3.40 -1.86 30.32
C ASN A 158 -3.54 -2.14 28.81
N ILE A 159 -3.22 -1.15 27.97
CA ILE A 159 -3.32 -1.21 26.51
C ILE A 159 -2.10 -0.54 25.92
N ILE A 160 -1.49 -1.18 24.92
CA ILE A 160 -0.45 -0.60 24.08
C ILE A 160 -0.95 -0.63 22.64
N THR A 161 -1.02 0.54 22.00
CA THR A 161 -1.40 0.65 20.59
C THR A 161 -0.16 0.86 19.75
N ILE A 162 0.02 0.01 18.74
CA ILE A 162 1.09 0.12 17.75
C ILE A 162 0.43 0.47 16.42
N ALA A 163 0.87 1.56 15.80
CA ALA A 163 0.36 2.01 14.51
C ALA A 163 1.43 1.89 13.44
N ARG A 164 1.05 1.38 12.26
CA ARG A 164 1.87 1.41 11.05
C ARG A 164 1.65 2.74 10.36
N SER A 165 2.68 3.58 10.29
CA SER A 165 2.60 4.89 9.63
C SER A 165 2.88 4.80 8.11
N SER A 166 2.36 3.75 7.45
CA SER A 166 2.62 3.49 6.02
C SER A 166 2.04 4.57 5.09
N ARG A 167 0.92 5.18 5.49
CA ARG A 167 0.25 6.28 4.76
C ARG A 167 0.77 7.66 5.12
N ASP A 168 1.41 7.82 6.26
CA ASP A 168 2.04 9.10 6.59
C ASP A 168 3.47 9.15 6.05
N GLY A 169 4.12 8.02 5.77
CA GLY A 169 5.45 7.98 5.16
C GLY A 169 6.62 8.01 6.14
N TYR A 170 6.37 7.85 7.45
CA TYR A 170 7.44 7.83 8.47
C TYR A 170 8.15 6.48 8.64
N THR A 171 7.60 5.41 8.07
CA THR A 171 8.22 4.07 8.14
C THR A 171 8.74 3.67 6.77
N PRO A 172 10.05 3.42 6.61
CA PRO A 172 10.60 2.83 5.39
C PRO A 172 9.89 1.50 5.13
N ARG A 173 9.19 1.41 4.00
CA ARG A 173 8.24 0.31 3.76
C ARG A 173 8.90 -1.07 3.80
N TRP A 174 10.12 -1.17 3.26
CA TRP A 174 10.88 -2.41 3.25
C TRP A 174 11.31 -2.88 4.65
N LEU A 175 11.34 -2.00 5.65
CA LEU A 175 11.65 -2.32 7.05
C LEU A 175 10.41 -2.42 7.93
N GLN A 176 9.22 -2.13 7.40
CA GLN A 176 8.00 -2.05 8.20
C GLN A 176 7.74 -3.32 9.02
N TYR A 177 7.92 -4.48 8.38
CA TYR A 177 7.76 -5.78 9.04
C TYR A 177 8.79 -5.98 10.16
N ASP A 178 10.07 -5.74 9.88
CA ASP A 178 11.15 -5.95 10.81
C ASP A 178 11.04 -5.03 12.04
N ILE A 179 10.68 -3.76 11.82
CA ILE A 179 10.47 -2.78 12.87
C ILE A 179 9.30 -3.20 13.77
N GLU A 180 8.18 -3.60 13.19
CA GLU A 180 7.01 -4.05 13.95
C GLU A 180 7.31 -5.31 14.76
N LEU A 181 7.97 -6.30 14.15
CA LEU A 181 8.36 -7.54 14.82
C LEU A 181 9.30 -7.25 15.99
N MET A 182 10.27 -6.36 15.80
CA MET A 182 11.19 -5.90 16.83
C MET A 182 10.45 -5.24 17.99
N ILE A 183 9.56 -4.29 17.72
CA ILE A 183 8.74 -3.60 18.73
C ILE A 183 7.89 -4.62 19.51
N LEU A 184 7.20 -5.53 18.82
CA LEU A 184 6.36 -6.56 19.44
C LEU A 184 7.18 -7.49 20.33
N ASN A 185 8.36 -7.91 19.90
CA ASN A 185 9.23 -8.78 20.69
C ASN A 185 9.75 -8.09 21.95
N ILE A 186 10.09 -6.80 21.86
CA ILE A 186 10.49 -6.00 23.04
C ILE A 186 9.33 -5.89 24.01
N ILE A 187 8.14 -5.51 23.55
CA ILE A 187 6.94 -5.35 24.38
C ILE A 187 6.56 -6.68 25.05
N LYS A 188 6.55 -7.79 24.30
CA LYS A 188 6.30 -9.13 24.84
C LYS A 188 7.29 -9.48 25.95
N LYS A 189 8.57 -9.15 25.77
CA LYS A 189 9.61 -9.44 26.75
C LYS A 189 9.49 -8.58 28.00
N VAL A 190 9.28 -7.27 27.85
CA VAL A 190 9.21 -6.31 28.97
C VAL A 190 7.97 -6.53 29.83
N PHE A 191 6.82 -6.85 29.22
CA PHE A 191 5.54 -6.98 29.91
C PHE A 191 5.04 -8.43 30.02
N HIS A 192 5.89 -9.41 29.73
CA HIS A 192 5.60 -10.85 29.78
C HIS A 192 4.33 -11.26 28.99
N LEU A 193 4.16 -10.71 27.80
CA LEU A 193 2.99 -10.98 26.93
C LEU A 193 3.25 -12.15 25.97
N THR A 194 2.16 -12.73 25.49
CA THR A 194 2.14 -13.81 24.49
C THR A 194 1.41 -13.36 23.22
N GLU A 195 1.46 -14.18 22.16
CA GLU A 195 0.71 -13.92 20.92
C GLU A 195 -0.80 -13.77 21.14
N LYS A 196 -1.36 -14.38 22.18
CA LYS A 196 -2.80 -14.26 22.51
C LYS A 196 -3.18 -12.83 22.95
N ASN A 197 -2.21 -12.04 23.36
CA ASN A 197 -2.41 -10.65 23.80
C ASN A 197 -2.36 -9.66 22.62
N ILE A 198 -1.98 -10.11 21.42
CA ILE A 198 -1.82 -9.25 20.25
C ILE A 198 -3.09 -9.33 19.40
N ILE A 199 -3.73 -8.17 19.23
CA ILE A 199 -4.94 -8.04 18.42
C ILE A 199 -4.63 -7.09 17.26
N TYR A 200 -4.77 -7.59 16.03
CA TYR A 200 -4.63 -6.78 14.82
C TYR A 200 -5.99 -6.27 14.37
N THR A 201 -6.06 -5.02 13.94
CA THR A 201 -7.25 -4.49 13.28
C THR A 201 -7.44 -5.14 11.91
N ASN A 202 -8.70 -5.37 11.52
CA ASN A 202 -9.06 -5.90 10.21
C ASN A 202 -8.86 -4.90 9.06
N HIS A 203 -8.42 -3.68 9.39
CA HIS A 203 -8.37 -2.53 8.49
C HIS A 203 -6.96 -1.96 8.32
N LEU A 204 -5.94 -2.79 8.55
CA LEU A 204 -4.56 -2.41 8.28
C LEU A 204 -4.36 -2.18 6.79
N ALA A 205 -3.61 -1.13 6.45
CA ALA A 205 -3.10 -0.95 5.09
C ALA A 205 -2.07 -2.05 4.79
N GLY A 206 -2.30 -2.80 3.71
CA GLY A 206 -1.51 -3.98 3.36
C GLY A 206 -1.96 -5.23 4.11
N ASP A 207 -1.10 -6.24 4.19
CA ASP A 207 -1.46 -7.47 4.89
C ASP A 207 -1.07 -7.42 6.37
N LYS A 208 -1.77 -8.22 7.18
CA LYS A 208 -1.53 -8.34 8.63
C LYS A 208 -0.09 -8.74 8.96
N TYR A 209 0.53 -9.60 8.16
CA TYR A 209 1.79 -10.25 8.51
C TYR A 209 2.99 -9.48 8.00
N TYR A 210 2.98 -8.98 6.77
CA TYR A 210 4.17 -8.41 6.12
C TYR A 210 4.03 -6.92 5.74
N GLY A 211 2.87 -6.31 6.01
CA GLY A 211 2.65 -4.88 5.82
C GLY A 211 2.49 -4.47 4.36
N TRP A 212 2.75 -3.19 4.05
CA TRP A 212 2.48 -2.67 2.71
C TRP A 212 3.50 -3.17 1.67
N TYR A 213 4.77 -3.27 2.02
CA TYR A 213 5.82 -3.61 1.07
C TYR A 213 5.66 -5.03 0.49
N HIS A 214 5.13 -5.95 1.29
CA HIS A 214 4.91 -7.35 0.95
C HIS A 214 3.43 -7.74 0.91
N ARG A 215 2.53 -6.75 0.74
CA ARG A 215 1.06 -6.93 0.73
C ARG A 215 0.56 -7.91 -0.32
N PHE A 216 1.35 -8.12 -1.37
CA PHE A 216 1.13 -9.20 -2.33
C PHE A 216 2.13 -10.29 -2.02
N LYS A 217 1.63 -11.47 -1.65
CA LYS A 217 2.45 -12.69 -1.66
C LYS A 217 3.12 -12.74 -3.03
N TRP A 218 4.42 -13.02 -3.05
CA TRP A 218 5.08 -13.46 -4.27
C TRP A 218 4.36 -14.75 -4.66
N THR A 219 3.36 -14.64 -5.53
CA THR A 219 2.96 -15.77 -6.34
C THR A 219 4.21 -16.07 -7.14
N ASN A 220 4.86 -17.20 -6.87
CA ASN A 220 5.80 -17.76 -7.83
C ASN A 220 5.00 -17.90 -9.13
N GLU A 221 5.15 -16.96 -10.05
CA GLU A 221 4.48 -16.96 -11.36
C GLU A 221 5.03 -18.06 -12.29
N ASN A 222 5.61 -19.12 -11.74
CA ASN A 222 6.16 -20.26 -12.47
C ASN A 222 5.97 -21.59 -11.69
N GLN A 223 4.71 -22.01 -11.50
CA GLN A 223 4.36 -23.43 -11.34
C GLN A 223 3.20 -23.77 -12.26
#